data_AF-A0A225W5G7-F1
#
_entry.id   AF-A0A225W5G7-F1
#
_cell.length_a   1.000
_cell.length_b   1.000
_cell.length_c   1.000
_cell.angle_alpha   90.00
_cell.angle_beta   90.00
_cell.angle_gamma   90.00
#
_symmetry.space_group_name_H-M   'P 1'
#
loop_
_entity.id
_entity.type
_entity.pdbx_description
1 polymer ?
#
loop_
_entity_poly.entity_id
_entity_poly.type
_entity_poly.pdbx_seq_one_letter_code
_entity_poly.pdbx_strand_id
1 'polypeptide(L)' 'MLSMIDNDELTIIAHEIGHGFGLPDFYEKADMPSTDFPACIMEAGRSMTVTEGDGWMLRRVLEHLKSRYNF' A
#
# COMPACT_ATOMS: atom_id res chain seq x y z
N MET A 1 -3.40 -20.60 -11.40
CA MET A 1 -3.85 -19.21 -11.15
C MET A 1 -2.69 -18.38 -10.62
N LEU A 2 -2.14 -18.65 -9.42
CA LEU A 2 -0.95 -17.93 -8.91
C LEU A 2 0.31 -18.10 -9.78
N SER A 3 0.48 -19.24 -10.45
CA SER A 3 1.61 -19.50 -11.36
C SER A 3 1.54 -18.76 -12.70
N MET A 4 0.47 -18.01 -12.95
CA MET A 4 0.26 -17.24 -14.17
C MET A 4 0.56 -15.75 -13.97
N ILE A 5 0.88 -15.34 -12.74
CA ILE A 5 1.16 -13.96 -12.37
C ILE A 5 2.68 -13.80 -12.30
N ASP A 6 3.24 -12.88 -13.08
CA ASP A 6 4.66 -12.54 -12.98
C ASP A 6 4.96 -11.51 -11.88
N ASN A 7 6.23 -11.17 -11.67
CA ASN A 7 6.64 -10.28 -10.58
C ASN A 7 6.14 -8.83 -10.75
N ASP A 8 5.99 -8.37 -11.99
CA ASP A 8 5.52 -7.00 -12.27
C ASP A 8 4.02 -6.95 -12.01
N GLU A 9 3.28 -7.95 -12.48
CA GLU A 9 1.86 -8.12 -12.19
C GLU A 9 1.60 -8.28 -10.69
N LEU A 10 2.47 -8.97 -9.94
CA LEU A 10 2.33 -9.10 -8.48
C LEU A 10 2.40 -7.75 -7.77
N THR A 11 3.28 -6.84 -8.22
CA THR A 11 3.43 -5.51 -7.61
C THR A 11 2.21 -4.63 -7.92
N ILE A 12 1.72 -4.70 -9.17
CA ILE A 12 0.49 -4.02 -9.58
C ILE A 12 -0.70 -4.54 -8.77
N ILE A 13 -0.86 -5.86 -8.65
CA ILE A 13 -1.94 -6.45 -7.85
C ILE A 13 -1.84 -6.01 -6.38
N ALA A 14 -0.64 -5.96 -5.81
CA ALA A 14 -0.45 -5.48 -4.44
C ALA A 14 -0.86 -4.00 -4.28
N HIS A 15 -0.56 -3.15 -5.27
CA HIS A 15 -1.00 -1.75 -5.32
C HIS A 15 -2.54 -1.66 -5.38
N GLU A 16 -3.20 -2.41 -6.27
CA GLU A 16 -4.66 -2.43 -6.38
C GLU A 16 -5.35 -2.97 -5.11
N ILE A 17 -4.74 -3.95 -4.43
CA ILE A 17 -5.20 -4.42 -3.12
C ILE A 17 -5.11 -3.29 -2.09
N GLY A 18 -4.09 -2.45 -2.15
CA GLY A 18 -3.94 -1.25 -1.32
C GLY A 18 -5.13 -0.30 -1.46
N HIS A 19 -5.59 -0.05 -2.68
CA HIS A 19 -6.84 0.69 -2.92
C HIS A 19 -8.07 0.00 -2.31
N GLY A 20 -8.11 -1.33 -2.31
CA GLY A 20 -9.14 -2.11 -1.61
C GLY A 20 -9.20 -1.85 -0.10
N PHE A 21 -8.08 -1.47 0.51
CA PHE A 21 -8.01 -1.01 1.92
C PHE A 21 -8.25 0.50 2.10
N GLY A 22 -8.54 1.22 1.02
CA GLY A 22 -8.79 2.66 1.03
C GLY A 22 -7.54 3.53 1.01
N LEU A 23 -6.38 2.98 0.62
CA LEU A 23 -5.17 3.76 0.42
C LEU A 23 -5.24 4.51 -0.92
N PRO A 24 -4.98 5.83 -0.96
CA PRO A 24 -4.93 6.57 -2.22
C PRO A 24 -3.60 6.35 -2.94
N ASP A 25 -3.54 6.75 -4.21
CA ASP A 25 -2.28 6.98 -4.89
C ASP A 25 -1.52 8.16 -4.29
N PHE A 26 -0.20 8.08 -4.31
CA PHE A 26 0.68 9.21 -4.02
C PHE A 26 1.32 9.67 -5.33
N TYR A 27 0.72 10.68 -5.97
CA TYR A 27 1.26 11.28 -7.20
C TYR A 27 2.22 12.41 -6.89
N GLU A 28 1.95 13.16 -5.81
CA GLU A 28 2.74 14.30 -5.37
C GLU A 28 3.21 14.12 -3.92
N LYS A 29 4.28 14.83 -3.54
CA LYS A 29 4.73 14.87 -2.14
C LYS A 29 3.67 15.42 -1.18
N ALA A 30 2.71 16.20 -1.68
CA ALA A 30 1.61 16.72 -0.89
C ALA A 30 0.57 15.65 -0.52
N ASP A 31 0.48 14.56 -1.29
CA ASP A 31 -0.43 13.44 -1.02
C ASP A 31 0.12 12.52 0.07
N MET A 32 1.43 12.59 0.32
CA MET A 32 2.12 11.75 1.29
C MET A 32 1.85 12.21 2.74
N PRO A 33 1.74 11.28 3.70
CA PRO A 33 1.55 11.62 5.11
C PRO A 33 2.65 12.48 5.74
N SER A 34 3.87 12.46 5.18
CA SER A 34 5.01 13.26 5.65
C SER A 34 6.02 13.50 4.52
N THR A 35 6.87 14.52 4.69
CA THR A 35 7.93 14.84 3.72
C THR A 35 8.99 13.73 3.61
N ASP A 36 9.22 13.00 4.71
CA ASP A 36 10.17 11.89 4.81
C ASP A 36 9.46 10.52 4.77
N PHE A 37 8.30 10.45 4.11
CA PHE A 37 7.55 9.21 4.01
C PHE A 37 8.38 8.14 3.28
N PRO A 38 8.47 6.90 3.82
CA PRO A 38 9.22 5.82 3.19
C PRO A 38 8.67 5.50 1.80
N ALA A 39 9.51 4.97 0.92
CA ALA A 39 9.05 4.42 -0.35
C ALA A 39 7.97 3.36 -0.10
N CYS A 40 6.96 3.31 -0.95
CA CYS A 40 5.83 2.39 -0.86
C CYS A 40 5.27 2.12 -2.26
N ILE A 41 4.47 1.07 -2.44
CA ILE A 41 3.93 0.70 -3.76
C ILE A 41 2.78 1.61 -4.18
N MET A 42 2.20 2.38 -3.25
CA MET A 42 1.16 3.37 -3.55
C MET A 42 1.72 4.62 -4.24
N GLU A 43 3.05 4.75 -4.34
CA GLU A 43 3.71 5.77 -5.15
C GLU A 43 4.29 5.10 -6.41
N ALA A 44 3.62 5.32 -7.54
CA ALA A 44 3.95 4.69 -8.80
C ALA A 44 5.43 4.87 -9.18
N GLY A 45 6.14 3.75 -9.33
CA GLY A 45 7.53 3.73 -9.77
C GLY A 45 8.59 4.01 -8.69
N ARG A 46 8.21 4.32 -7.44
CA ARG A 46 9.19 4.51 -6.34
C ARG A 46 9.63 3.19 -5.70
N SER A 47 8.81 2.14 -5.79
CA SER A 47 9.18 0.79 -5.36
C SER A 47 8.60 -0.27 -6.29
N MET A 48 9.42 -1.26 -6.64
CA MET A 48 9.01 -2.45 -7.42
C MET A 48 8.76 -3.66 -6.51
N THR A 49 8.65 -3.45 -5.20
CA THR A 49 8.38 -4.47 -4.19
C THR A 49 7.62 -3.87 -3.01
N VAL A 50 6.88 -4.70 -2.27
CA VAL A 50 6.29 -4.29 -0.97
C VAL A 50 7.41 -3.87 -0.01
N THR A 51 7.17 -2.78 0.71
CA THR A 51 8.12 -2.12 1.62
C THR A 51 7.59 -2.09 3.06
N GLU A 52 8.42 -1.62 3.98
CA GLU A 52 7.96 -1.31 5.34
C GLU A 52 6.91 -0.18 5.37
N GLY A 53 6.98 0.77 4.42
CA GLY A 53 6.01 1.85 4.29
C GLY A 53 4.59 1.32 4.06
N ASP A 54 4.45 0.33 3.19
CA ASP A 54 3.18 -0.37 2.92
C ASP A 54 2.63 -1.04 4.19
N GLY A 55 3.51 -1.71 4.94
CA GLY A 55 3.16 -2.33 6.22
C GLY A 55 2.65 -1.35 7.26
N TRP A 56 3.29 -0.18 7.38
CA TRP A 56 2.84 0.89 8.28
C TRP A 56 1.47 1.44 7.88
N MET A 57 1.20 1.63 6.59
CA MET A 57 -0.10 2.08 6.11
C MET A 57 -1.22 1.09 6.43
N LEU A 58 -1.02 -0.20 6.13
CA LEU A 58 -2.01 -1.24 6.45
C LEU A 58 -2.24 -1.37 7.96
N ARG A 59 -1.17 -1.26 8.76
CA ARG A 59 -1.31 -1.21 10.23
C ARG A 59 -2.17 -0.02 10.64
N ARG A 60 -1.96 1.15 10.05
CA ARG A 60 -2.76 2.35 10.35
C ARG A 60 -4.23 2.15 9.99
N VAL A 61 -4.53 1.54 8.83
CA VAL A 61 -5.90 1.19 8.45
C VAL A 61 -6.52 0.24 9.48
N LEU A 62 -5.81 -0.83 9.85
CA LEU A 62 -6.29 -1.79 10.84
C LEU A 62 -6.55 -1.13 12.20
N GLU A 63 -5.66 -0.26 12.68
CA GLU A 63 -5.83 0.46 13.95
C GLU A 63 -7.16 1.23 14.02
N HIS A 64 -7.57 1.87 12.92
CA HIS A 64 -8.83 2.63 12.84
C HIS A 64 -10.06 1.75 12.67
N LEU A 65 -9.90 0.57 12.06
CA LEU A 65 -10.98 -0.40 11.89
C LEU A 65 -11.16 -1.28 13.12
N LYS A 66 -10.10 -1.49 13.92
CA LYS A 66 -10.06 -2.51 14.97
C LYS A 66 -11.20 -2.39 15.97
N SER A 67 -11.56 -1.17 16.39
CA SER A 67 -12.63 -0.96 17.37
C SER A 67 -14.02 -1.31 16.84
N ARG A 68 -14.19 -1.52 15.53
CA ARG A 68 -15.47 -1.88 14.89
C ARG A 68 -15.74 -3.39 14.91
N TYR A 69 -14.76 -4.20 15.29
CA TYR A 69 -14.84 -5.67 15.28
C TYR A 69 -14.50 -6.24 16.65
N ASN A 70 -15.10 -7.38 16.98
CA ASN A 70 -14.78 -8.16 18.18
C ASN A 70 -13.95 -9.37 17.77
N PHE A 71 -12.62 -9.19 17.72
CA PHE A 71 -11.65 -10.20 17.31
C PHE A 71 -11.51 -11.34 18.33
#